data_AF-A0A963DJG6-F1
#
_entry.id   AF-A0A963DJG6-F1
#
_cell.length_a   1.000
_cell.length_b   1.000
_cell.length_c   1.000
_cell.angle_alpha   90.00
_cell.angle_beta   90.00
_cell.angle_gamma   90.00
#
_symmetry.space_group_name_H-M   'P 1'
#
loop_
_entity.id
_entity.type
_entity.pdbx_description
1 polymer ?
#
loop_
_entity_poly.entity_id
_entity_poly.type
_entity_poly.pdbx_seq_one_letter_code
_entity_poly.pdbx_strand_id
1 'polypeptide(L)'
;MTESEITARLLWALRGNWAQLSVVCLLLHRHAAEHSVPLSWREAVRHCPWLSRMTVARALSDLADRGLLEARADPNAPSNAPRRYRVDVAQLAALLAEPLPSGQVVPGLTPNPALAALGERFLPPQPREVSE
;
A
#
# COMPACT_ATOMS: atom_id res chain seq x y z
N MET A 1 -4.05 -14.61 5.49
CA MET A 1 -2.99 -13.78 4.89
C MET A 1 -2.32 -13.01 6.00
N THR A 2 -0.99 -12.96 6.02
CA THR A 2 -0.24 -12.12 6.96
C THR A 2 -0.21 -10.65 6.49
N GLU A 3 0.12 -9.71 7.38
CA GLU A 3 0.28 -8.30 7.01
C GLU A 3 1.31 -8.10 5.89
N SER A 4 2.42 -8.84 5.94
CA SER A 4 3.46 -8.84 4.92
C SER A 4 2.94 -9.34 3.57
N GLU A 5 2.07 -10.36 3.58
CA GLU A 5 1.44 -10.89 2.36
C GLU A 5 0.44 -9.89 1.76
N ILE A 6 -0.37 -9.24 2.60
CA ILE A 6 -1.29 -8.16 2.17
C ILE A 6 -0.48 -7.03 1.52
N THR A 7 0.59 -6.59 2.19
CA THR A 7 1.44 -5.49 1.70
C THR A 7 2.10 -5.85 0.36
N ALA A 8 2.64 -7.06 0.22
CA ALA A 8 3.26 -7.52 -1.01
C ALA A 8 2.23 -7.59 -2.17
N ARG A 9 1.03 -8.10 -1.90
CA ARG A 9 -0.08 -8.17 -2.88
C ARG A 9 -0.53 -6.78 -3.32
N LEU A 10 -0.72 -5.85 -2.37
CA LEU A 10 -1.07 -4.47 -2.70
C LEU A 10 0.03 -3.80 -3.51
N LEU A 11 1.29 -3.95 -3.13
CA LEU A 11 2.41 -3.38 -3.87
C LEU A 11 2.45 -3.93 -5.30
N TRP A 12 2.24 -5.23 -5.47
CA TRP A 12 2.16 -5.86 -6.78
C TRP A 12 0.99 -5.30 -7.62
N ALA A 13 -0.22 -5.27 -7.07
CA ALA A 13 -1.41 -4.72 -7.74
C ALA A 13 -1.24 -3.23 -8.12
N LEU A 14 -0.51 -2.48 -7.31
CA LEU A 14 -0.13 -1.09 -7.56
C LEU A 14 1.11 -0.96 -8.47
N ARG A 15 1.57 -2.05 -9.10
CA ARG A 15 2.72 -2.09 -10.02
C ARG A 15 4.02 -1.56 -9.40
N GLY A 16 4.25 -1.88 -8.13
CA GLY A 16 5.44 -1.41 -7.41
C GLY A 16 5.39 0.08 -7.02
N ASN A 17 4.23 0.74 -7.15
CA ASN A 17 4.10 2.15 -6.79
C ASN A 17 4.00 2.34 -5.27
N TRP A 18 5.16 2.52 -4.64
CA TRP A 18 5.27 2.78 -3.21
C TRP A 18 4.49 4.01 -2.75
N ALA A 19 4.39 5.06 -3.58
CA ALA A 19 3.65 6.26 -3.20
C ALA A 19 2.15 5.99 -3.08
N GLN A 20 1.59 5.26 -4.04
CA GLN A 20 0.19 4.81 -3.98
C GLN A 20 -0.04 3.90 -2.77
N LEU A 21 0.86 2.94 -2.53
CA LEU A 21 0.77 2.05 -1.37
C LEU A 21 0.76 2.84 -0.06
N SER A 22 1.70 3.77 0.13
CA SER A 22 1.78 4.56 1.36
C SER A 22 0.58 5.46 1.58
N VAL A 23 0.01 6.03 0.52
CA VAL A 23 -1.24 6.81 0.60
C VAL A 23 -2.42 5.93 1.01
N VAL A 24 -2.56 4.73 0.41
CA VAL A 24 -3.62 3.77 0.80
C VAL A 24 -3.44 3.34 2.26
N CYS A 25 -2.23 2.95 2.67
CA CYS A 25 -1.95 2.55 4.05
C CYS A 25 -2.23 3.69 5.04
N LEU A 26 -1.87 4.93 4.71
CA LEU A 26 -2.18 6.09 5.55
C LEU A 26 -3.70 6.30 5.68
N LEU A 27 -4.44 6.18 4.59
CA LEU A 27 -5.90 6.31 4.61
C LEU A 27 -6.54 5.18 5.43
N LEU A 28 -6.09 3.94 5.27
CA LEU A 28 -6.56 2.80 6.07
C LEU A 28 -6.25 2.97 7.56
N HIS A 29 -5.06 3.46 7.91
CA HIS A 29 -4.68 3.78 9.29
C HIS A 29 -5.58 4.86 9.90
N ARG A 30 -6.15 5.75 9.07
CA ARG A 30 -7.14 6.75 9.50
C ARG A 30 -8.58 6.24 9.47
N HIS A 31 -8.81 4.94 9.28
CA HIS A 31 -10.15 4.34 9.18
C HIS A 31 -10.95 4.79 7.94
N ALA A 32 -10.27 5.13 6.84
CA ALA A 32 -10.93 5.51 5.58
C ALA A 32 -11.75 4.39 4.92
N ALA A 33 -11.64 3.16 5.42
CA ALA A 33 -12.51 2.03 5.02
C ALA A 33 -13.95 2.21 5.53
N GLU A 34 -14.11 2.74 6.74
CA GLU A 34 -15.40 2.86 7.42
C GLU A 34 -16.10 4.18 7.07
N HIS A 35 -15.34 5.27 7.01
CA HIS A 35 -15.87 6.61 6.79
C HIS A 35 -14.92 7.49 5.96
N SER A 36 -15.44 8.50 5.27
CA SER A 36 -14.60 9.44 4.52
C SER A 36 -13.76 10.29 5.47
N VAL A 37 -12.44 10.33 5.27
CA VAL A 37 -11.49 11.09 6.10
C VAL A 37 -10.89 12.27 5.34
N PRO A 38 -10.72 13.44 5.97
CA PRO A 38 -9.95 14.51 5.36
C PRO A 38 -8.47 14.11 5.30
N LEU A 39 -7.83 14.37 4.17
CA LEU A 39 -6.38 14.23 4.02
C LEU A 39 -5.82 15.41 3.23
N SER A 40 -4.91 16.16 3.85
CA SER A 40 -4.14 17.20 3.17
C SER A 40 -2.79 16.68 2.69
N TRP A 41 -2.22 17.31 1.66
CA TRP A 41 -0.86 16.95 1.22
C TRP A 41 0.19 17.16 2.33
N ARG A 42 0.03 18.20 3.17
CA ARG A 42 0.97 18.49 4.28
C ARG A 42 0.95 17.37 5.32
N GLU A 43 -0.22 16.83 5.57
CA GLU A 43 -0.43 15.72 6.49
C GLU A 43 0.15 14.42 5.91
N ALA A 44 -0.13 14.12 4.64
CA ALA A 44 0.47 12.97 3.97
C ALA A 44 2.00 13.01 3.98
N VAL A 45 2.62 14.16 3.70
CA VAL A 45 4.07 14.34 3.76
C VAL A 45 4.60 14.19 5.19
N ARG A 46 3.83 14.58 6.23
CA ARG A 46 4.24 14.37 7.63
C ARG A 46 4.37 12.90 7.98
N HIS A 47 3.45 12.06 7.50
CA HIS A 47 3.47 10.62 7.74
C HIS A 47 4.41 9.87 6.77
N CYS A 48 4.65 10.44 5.59
CA CYS A 48 5.52 9.87 4.57
C CYS A 48 6.50 10.95 4.08
N PRO A 49 7.59 11.23 4.83
CA PRO A 49 8.48 12.37 4.57
C PRO A 49 9.20 12.36 3.22
N TRP A 50 9.32 11.17 2.62
CA TRP A 50 9.94 10.97 1.31
C TRP A 50 8.99 11.27 0.14
N LEU A 51 7.69 11.50 0.40
CA LEU A 51 6.75 11.93 -0.61
C LEU A 51 6.80 13.46 -0.79
N SER A 52 6.79 13.90 -2.05
CA SER A 52 6.56 15.31 -2.38
C SER A 52 5.07 15.62 -2.44
N ARG A 53 4.69 16.90 -2.35
CA ARG A 53 3.30 17.36 -2.59
C ARG A 53 2.74 16.83 -3.92
N MET A 54 3.54 16.89 -4.98
CA MET A 54 3.10 16.48 -6.32
C MET A 54 2.94 14.95 -6.40
N THR A 55 3.81 14.20 -5.72
CA THR A 55 3.71 12.75 -5.61
C THR A 55 2.43 12.33 -4.87
N VAL A 56 2.12 12.98 -3.74
CA VAL A 56 0.88 12.72 -3.00
C VAL A 56 -0.36 13.04 -3.84
N ALA A 57 -0.38 14.19 -4.50
CA ALA A 57 -1.52 14.60 -5.33
C ALA A 57 -1.76 13.61 -6.48
N ARG A 58 -0.68 13.18 -7.15
CA ARG A 58 -0.74 12.21 -8.24
C ARG A 58 -1.18 10.83 -7.73
N ALA A 59 -0.64 10.36 -6.61
CA ALA A 59 -1.05 9.10 -6.00
C ALA A 59 -2.55 9.11 -5.66
N LEU A 60 -3.07 10.18 -5.05
CA LEU A 60 -4.49 10.30 -4.74
C LEU A 60 -5.37 10.34 -6.00
N SER A 61 -4.93 11.02 -7.07
CA SER A 61 -5.62 11.04 -8.35
C SER A 61 -5.63 9.66 -9.00
N ASP A 62 -4.47 9.03 -9.16
CA ASP A 62 -4.33 7.73 -9.80
C ASP A 62 -5.13 6.64 -9.07
N LEU A 63 -5.19 6.71 -7.73
CA LEU A 63 -5.97 5.78 -6.92
C LEU A 63 -7.48 6.01 -7.08
N ALA A 64 -7.92 7.27 -7.18
CA ALA A 64 -9.32 7.60 -7.45
C ALA A 64 -9.73 7.18 -8.87
N ASP A 65 -8.87 7.41 -9.87
CA ASP A 65 -9.10 7.01 -11.27
C ASP A 65 -9.20 5.48 -11.42
N ARG A 66 -8.52 4.73 -10.54
CA ARG A 66 -8.61 3.27 -10.45
C ARG A 66 -9.83 2.77 -9.66
N GLY A 67 -10.66 3.67 -9.13
CA GLY A 67 -11.80 3.32 -8.28
C GLY A 67 -11.41 2.80 -6.90
N LEU A 68 -10.15 2.92 -6.48
CA LEU A 68 -9.71 2.50 -5.14
C LEU A 68 -10.06 3.52 -4.06
N LEU A 69 -10.26 4.78 -4.46
CA LEU A 69 -10.65 5.87 -3.58
C LEU A 69 -11.87 6.61 -4.13
N GLU A 70 -12.83 6.90 -3.25
CA GLU A 70 -13.81 7.95 -3.49
C GLU A 70 -13.28 9.27 -2.93
N ALA A 71 -13.07 10.26 -3.79
CA ALA A 71 -12.75 11.62 -3.39
C ALA A 71 -14.02 12.48 -3.36
N ARG A 72 -14.32 13.08 -2.20
CA ARG A 72 -15.42 14.02 -2.02
C ARG A 72 -14.87 15.39 -1.64
N ALA A 73 -15.23 16.40 -2.41
CA ALA A 73 -15.13 17.78 -1.99
C ALA A 73 -16.37 18.11 -1.15
N ASP A 74 -16.19 18.78 -0.02
CA ASP A 74 -17.31 19.36 0.70
C ASP A 74 -17.76 20.62 -0.07
N PRO A 75 -19.01 20.65 -0.61
CA PRO A 75 -19.48 21.77 -1.42
C PRO A 75 -19.59 23.07 -0.63
N ASN A 76 -19.65 23.00 0.70
CA ASN A 76 -19.77 24.17 1.58
C ASN A 76 -18.44 24.58 2.20
N ALA A 77 -17.37 23.82 1.96
CA ALA A 77 -16.06 24.12 2.51
C ALA A 77 -15.31 25.12 1.61
N PRO A 78 -14.46 25.99 2.19
CA PRO A 78 -13.64 26.89 1.41
C PRO A 78 -12.72 26.10 0.47
N SER A 79 -12.33 26.70 -0.67
CA SER A 79 -11.56 26.03 -1.74
C SER A 79 -10.21 25.43 -1.28
N ASN A 80 -9.71 25.86 -0.12
CA ASN A 80 -8.48 25.38 0.52
C ASN A 80 -8.71 24.23 1.51
N ALA A 81 -9.96 23.81 1.73
CA ALA A 81 -10.27 22.71 2.63
C ALA A 81 -9.72 21.37 2.09
N PRO A 82 -9.21 20.50 2.97
CA PRO A 82 -8.72 19.20 2.56
C PRO A 82 -9.89 18.37 1.99
N ARG A 83 -9.65 17.75 0.83
CA ARG A 83 -10.58 16.78 0.26
C ARG A 83 -10.75 15.60 1.21
N ARG A 84 -11.95 15.01 1.22
CA ARG A 84 -12.24 13.81 1.98
C ARG A 84 -12.11 12.60 1.08
N TYR A 85 -11.49 11.54 1.59
CA TYR A 85 -11.24 10.31 0.85
C TYR A 85 -11.85 9.13 1.60
N ARG A 86 -12.47 8.21 0.87
CA ARG A 86 -12.89 6.90 1.37
C ARG A 86 -12.21 5.83 0.53
N VAL A 87 -11.74 4.76 1.17
CA VAL A 87 -11.19 3.59 0.46
C VAL A 87 -12.35 2.69 0.04
N ASP A 88 -12.38 2.32 -1.23
CA ASP A 88 -13.28 1.27 -1.71
C ASP A 88 -12.74 -0.09 -1.28
N VAL A 89 -13.34 -0.65 -0.24
CA VAL A 89 -12.93 -1.94 0.33
C VAL A 89 -13.25 -3.10 -0.61
N ALA A 90 -14.30 -3.00 -1.42
CA ALA A 90 -14.65 -4.04 -2.37
C ALA A 90 -13.61 -4.11 -3.49
N GLN A 91 -13.20 -2.95 -4.02
CA GLN A 91 -12.14 -2.87 -5.03
C GLN A 91 -10.78 -3.30 -4.45
N LEU A 92 -10.48 -2.92 -3.20
CA LEU A 92 -9.26 -3.36 -2.51
C LEU A 92 -9.25 -4.88 -2.31
N ALA A 93 -10.37 -5.47 -1.89
CA ALA A 93 -10.50 -6.91 -1.72
C ALA A 93 -10.37 -7.65 -3.06
N ALA A 94 -10.92 -7.10 -4.15
CA ALA A 94 -10.77 -7.64 -5.49
C ALA A 94 -9.29 -7.68 -5.92
N LEU A 95 -8.54 -6.59 -5.68
CA LEU A 95 -7.10 -6.56 -5.95
C LEU A 95 -6.32 -7.58 -5.11
N LEU A 96 -6.69 -7.73 -3.84
CA LEU A 96 -6.04 -8.70 -2.95
C LEU A 96 -6.34 -10.15 -3.34
N ALA A 97 -7.50 -10.40 -3.95
CA ALA A 97 -7.91 -11.72 -4.42
C ALA A 97 -7.18 -12.14 -5.71
N GLU A 98 -6.58 -11.21 -6.46
CA GLU A 98 -5.78 -11.55 -7.63
C GLU A 98 -4.61 -12.46 -7.23
N PRO A 99 -4.37 -13.57 -7.95
CA PRO A 99 -3.23 -14.43 -7.67
C PRO A 99 -1.94 -13.63 -7.92
N LEU A 100 -1.01 -13.70 -6.97
CA LEU A 100 0.35 -13.26 -7.24
C LEU A 100 0.88 -14.04 -8.44
N PRO A 101 1.61 -13.40 -9.36
CA PRO A 101 2.22 -14.12 -10.46
C PRO A 101 3.12 -15.22 -9.89
N SER A 102 2.99 -16.43 -10.42
CA SER A 102 3.95 -17.48 -10.11
C SER A 102 5.33 -16.99 -10.55
N GLY A 103 6.27 -16.92 -9.60
CA GLY A 103 7.63 -16.48 -9.90
C GLY A 103 8.23 -17.35 -10.98
N GLN A 104 8.69 -16.75 -12.07
CA GLN A 104 9.40 -17.49 -13.11
C GLN A 104 10.80 -17.80 -12.62
N VAL A 105 11.13 -19.10 -12.48
CA VAL A 105 12.50 -19.53 -12.24
C VAL A 105 13.28 -19.32 -13.53
N VAL A 106 14.13 -18.29 -13.53
CA VAL A 106 15.14 -18.04 -14.55
C VAL A 106 16.41 -18.81 -14.17
N PRO A 107 16.78 -19.89 -14.89
CA PRO A 107 17.99 -20.65 -14.59
C PRO A 107 19.23 -19.75 -14.64
N GLY A 108 20.13 -19.90 -13.66
CA GLY A 108 21.34 -19.07 -13.54
C GLY A 108 21.15 -17.71 -12.86
N LEU A 109 19.90 -17.30 -12.61
CA LEU A 109 19.56 -16.09 -11.86
C LEU A 109 18.72 -16.40 -10.60
N THR A 110 17.92 -17.47 -10.68
CA THR A 110 17.13 -18.04 -9.59
C THR A 110 17.42 -19.54 -9.46
N PRO A 111 17.69 -20.05 -8.24
CA PRO A 111 17.74 -19.31 -6.98
C PRO A 111 18.97 -18.38 -6.91
N ASN A 112 18.81 -17.21 -6.28
CA ASN A 112 19.90 -16.29 -6.01
C ASN A 112 20.46 -16.58 -4.61
N PRO A 113 21.57 -17.31 -4.48
CA PRO A 113 22.13 -17.69 -3.17
C PRO A 113 22.57 -16.48 -2.34
N ALA A 114 22.91 -15.36 -2.97
CA ALA A 114 23.25 -14.14 -2.23
C ALA A 114 22.02 -13.54 -1.53
N LEU A 115 20.83 -13.60 -2.14
CA LEU A 115 19.59 -13.19 -1.49
C LEU A 115 19.18 -14.17 -0.38
N ALA A 116 19.38 -15.48 -0.58
CA ALA A 116 19.11 -16.48 0.46
C ALA A 116 20.01 -16.26 1.70
N ALA A 117 21.32 -16.10 1.49
CA ALA A 117 22.28 -15.82 2.57
C ALA A 117 21.99 -14.49 3.28
N LEU A 118 21.44 -13.50 2.56
CA LEU A 118 21.00 -12.24 3.14
C LEU A 118 19.74 -12.43 3.98
N GLY A 119 18.78 -13.24 3.52
CA GLY A 119 17.59 -13.63 4.30
C GLY A 119 17.95 -14.25 5.64
N GLU A 120 18.84 -15.25 5.65
CA GLU A 120 19.32 -15.92 6.88
C GLU A 120 19.97 -14.96 7.89
N ARG A 121 20.56 -13.85 7.42
CA ARG A 121 21.17 -12.84 8.30
C ARG A 121 20.17 -11.90 8.96
N PHE A 122 18.98 -11.74 8.38
CA PHE A 122 18.00 -10.74 8.80
C PHE A 122 16.66 -11.34 9.29
N LEU A 123 16.43 -12.64 9.08
CA LEU A 123 15.30 -13.35 9.66
C LEU A 123 15.57 -13.61 11.15
N PRO A 124 14.62 -13.30 12.05
CA PRO A 124 14.75 -13.70 13.45
C PRO A 124 14.83 -15.23 13.55
N PRO A 125 15.54 -15.78 14.56
CA PRO A 125 15.62 -17.21 14.75
C PRO A 125 14.21 -17.79 14.89
N GLN A 126 13.86 -18.73 14.02
CA GLN A 126 12.61 -19.46 14.12
C GLN A 126 12.60 -20.21 15.47
N PRO A 127 11.49 -20.18 16.24
CA PRO A 127 11.38 -20.98 17.45
C PRO A 127 11.58 -22.44 17.07
N ARG A 128 12.58 -23.09 17.66
CA ARG A 128 12.80 -24.52 17.49
C ARG A 128 11.55 -25.22 18.01
N GLU A 129 10.83 -25.92 17.14
CA GLU A 129 9.85 -26.91 17.59
C GLU A 129 10.61 -27.94 18.43
N VAL A 130 10.34 -27.93 19.72
CA VAL A 130 10.78 -28.97 20.64
C VAL A 130 9.95 -30.19 20.29
N SER A 131 10.52 -31.10 19.49
CA SER A 131 9.97 -32.45 19.36
C SER A 131 10.19 -33.15 20.70
N GLU A 132 9.08 -33.55 21.33
CA GLU A 132 9.05 -34.41 22.53
C GLU A 132 9.58 -35.82 22.23
#